data_AF-A0A6I4RBZ9-F1
#
_entry.id   AF-A0A6I4RBZ9-F1
#
_cell.length_a   1.000
_cell.length_b   1.000
_cell.length_c   1.000
_cell.angle_alpha   90.00
_cell.angle_beta   90.00
_cell.angle_gamma   90.00
#
_symmetry.space_group_name_H-M   'P 1'
#
loop_
_entity.id
_entity.type
_entity.pdbx_description
1 polymer ?
#
loop_
_entity_poly.entity_id
_entity_poly.type
_entity_poly.pdbx_seq_one_letter_code
_entity_poly.pdbx_strand_id
1 'polypeptide(L)'
;MHENKIPFGERDGTLFRAHEVENGLRCGCVCPGCQQPLNAANNGERVVPHFRHAKSNDCFDGFREGVRRAAVALLAQQKQLMLPALTETVRVATQEGRLLEQKVELQPVITTADTVERFVDLGNLRGHAVLHQSDRQLIIRIKLSARMEHERYRQLEGLKHSSMEIDLHHLTLEQINDPASFEHAVLYDPTTRHWIRSIRGERLLTITEQRLRLLASELNAQWHLEQTEREAAEKARQAALDKEKAELQLALEAHRARQIQMADEQPATEQDNTVQGRAELIAETMLTALQAWNGKAVECNACHLLSPPEYSFCLYCDAQTSKVNPVTLSPDIPSTIHKRMRCSAKPTMSMKAAPRLLLRPDLAVSASAPTTPTSQEDAPQ
;
A
#
# COMPACT_ATOMS: atom_id res chain seq x y z
N MET A 1 -29.34 -6.53 40.67
CA MET A 1 -30.53 -5.70 40.98
C MET A 1 -30.40 -5.19 42.42
N HIS A 2 -30.00 -3.92 42.60
CA HIS A 2 -29.95 -3.24 43.90
C HIS A 2 -31.25 -2.49 44.22
N GLU A 3 -32.39 -2.91 43.66
CA GLU A 3 -33.61 -2.09 43.52
C GLU A 3 -34.16 -1.51 44.84
N ASN A 4 -33.87 -2.13 45.99
CA ASN A 4 -34.34 -1.64 47.28
C ASN A 4 -33.29 -0.93 48.15
N LYS A 5 -32.02 -0.84 47.73
CA LYS A 5 -30.95 -0.20 48.52
C LYS A 5 -30.57 1.13 47.87
N ILE A 6 -30.91 2.23 48.53
CA ILE A 6 -30.60 3.58 48.04
C ILE A 6 -29.34 4.08 48.75
N PRO A 7 -28.28 4.50 48.04
CA PRO A 7 -27.03 4.93 48.67
C PRO A 7 -27.11 6.33 49.29
N PHE A 8 -27.93 7.21 48.71
CA PHE A 8 -28.03 8.61 49.14
C PHE A 8 -29.49 9.00 49.45
N GLY A 9 -29.68 9.61 50.61
CA GLY A 9 -30.93 10.28 50.99
C GLY A 9 -30.74 11.79 50.91
N GLU A 10 -31.79 12.51 50.55
CA GLU A 10 -31.77 13.97 50.47
C GLU A 10 -32.42 14.59 51.71
N ARG A 11 -31.81 15.63 52.26
CA ARG A 11 -32.39 16.47 53.31
C ARG A 11 -31.96 17.91 53.07
N ASP A 12 -32.93 18.82 53.00
CA ASP A 12 -32.71 20.26 52.76
C ASP A 12 -31.82 20.55 51.52
N GLY A 13 -32.05 19.82 50.41
CA GLY A 13 -31.29 19.96 49.17
C GLY A 13 -29.88 19.34 49.19
N THR A 14 -29.46 18.76 50.32
CA THR A 14 -28.15 18.13 50.50
C THR A 14 -28.28 16.61 50.50
N LEU A 15 -27.36 15.92 49.84
CA LEU A 15 -27.32 14.46 49.80
C LEU A 15 -26.41 13.92 50.90
N PHE A 16 -26.93 12.95 51.63
CA PHE A 16 -26.23 12.25 52.70
C PHE A 16 -26.20 10.75 52.42
N ARG A 17 -25.10 10.11 52.80
CA ARG A 17 -25.02 8.65 52.92
C ARG A 17 -25.72 8.19 54.18
N ALA A 18 -26.13 6.92 54.21
CA ALA A 18 -26.88 6.39 55.34
C ALA A 18 -26.09 6.45 56.66
N HIS A 19 -24.77 6.30 56.64
CA HIS A 19 -23.93 6.39 57.84
C HIS A 19 -23.65 7.83 58.32
N GLU A 20 -24.01 8.84 57.53
CA GLU A 20 -23.81 10.26 57.86
C GLU A 20 -25.03 10.86 58.60
N VAL A 21 -26.09 10.08 58.81
CA VAL A 21 -27.36 10.52 59.39
C VAL A 21 -27.81 9.61 60.53
N GLU A 22 -28.80 10.05 61.29
CA GLU A 22 -29.41 9.21 62.33
C GLU A 22 -30.05 7.94 61.75
N ASN A 23 -29.90 6.82 62.44
CA ASN A 23 -30.57 5.57 62.07
C ASN A 23 -32.09 5.72 62.11
N GLY A 24 -32.80 5.03 61.22
CA GLY A 24 -34.26 4.97 61.23
C GLY A 24 -34.92 6.10 60.42
N LEU A 25 -36.19 6.35 60.74
CA LEU A 25 -36.96 7.48 60.21
C LEU A 25 -36.48 8.84 60.75
N ARG A 26 -35.67 8.84 61.83
CA ARG A 26 -35.11 10.07 62.39
C ARG A 26 -34.06 10.73 61.49
N CYS A 27 -33.58 10.02 60.45
CA CYS A 27 -32.73 10.66 59.44
C CYS A 27 -33.41 11.88 58.79
N GLY A 28 -34.74 11.88 58.67
CA GLY A 28 -35.49 12.96 58.01
C GLY A 28 -35.21 13.06 56.51
N CYS A 29 -34.61 12.03 55.89
CA CYS A 29 -34.25 12.04 54.48
C CYS A 29 -35.44 11.65 53.59
N VAL A 30 -35.44 12.18 52.37
CA VAL A 30 -36.35 11.81 51.28
C VAL A 30 -35.60 11.17 50.12
N CYS A 31 -36.32 10.37 49.32
CA CYS A 31 -35.79 9.68 48.16
C CYS A 31 -35.47 10.67 47.03
N PRO A 32 -34.24 10.71 46.50
CA PRO A 32 -33.90 11.63 45.41
C PRO A 32 -34.73 11.43 44.13
N GLY A 33 -35.27 10.22 43.93
CA GLY A 33 -36.09 9.87 42.76
C GLY A 33 -37.57 10.20 42.93
N CYS A 34 -38.23 9.64 43.96
CA CYS A 34 -39.69 9.77 44.14
C CYS A 34 -40.11 10.74 45.24
N GLN A 35 -39.17 11.38 45.93
CA GLN A 35 -39.39 12.34 47.01
C GLN A 35 -40.14 11.79 48.23
N GLN A 36 -40.31 10.46 48.33
CA GLN A 36 -40.94 9.81 49.48
C GLN A 36 -39.97 9.66 50.66
N PRO A 37 -40.46 9.65 51.92
CA PRO A 37 -39.62 9.48 53.10
C PRO A 37 -38.79 8.20 53.09
N LEU A 38 -37.54 8.30 53.53
CA LEU A 38 -36.61 7.20 53.66
C LEU A 38 -36.40 6.79 55.13
N ASN A 39 -36.00 5.54 55.29
CA ASN A 39 -35.54 4.93 56.53
C ASN A 39 -34.06 4.58 56.37
N ALA A 40 -33.19 5.20 57.17
CA ALA A 40 -31.76 4.89 57.17
C ALA A 40 -31.50 3.57 57.90
N ALA A 41 -30.94 2.59 57.19
CA ALA A 41 -30.48 1.32 57.74
C ALA A 41 -28.95 1.34 57.82
N ASN A 42 -28.41 1.90 58.91
CA ASN A 42 -26.97 2.10 59.10
C ASN A 42 -26.37 1.40 60.34
N ASN A 43 -27.19 0.85 61.24
CA ASN A 43 -26.74 0.07 62.39
C ASN A 43 -26.43 -1.41 62.09
N GLY A 44 -26.42 -1.82 60.82
CA GLY A 44 -26.16 -3.22 60.45
C GLY A 44 -24.67 -3.53 60.34
N GLU A 45 -24.20 -4.58 61.01
CA GLU A 45 -22.78 -4.98 60.98
C GLU A 45 -22.36 -5.71 59.71
N ARG A 46 -23.30 -6.37 59.01
CA ARG A 46 -23.02 -7.24 57.84
C ARG A 46 -23.48 -6.66 56.50
N VAL A 47 -24.17 -5.54 56.52
CA VAL A 47 -24.77 -4.95 55.31
C VAL A 47 -24.38 -3.49 55.24
N VAL A 48 -23.85 -3.08 54.08
CA VAL A 48 -23.48 -1.68 53.83
C VAL A 48 -24.63 -0.75 54.21
N PRO A 49 -24.35 0.35 54.92
CA PRO A 49 -25.34 1.39 55.20
C PRO A 49 -26.08 1.82 53.94
N HIS A 50 -27.41 1.81 53.99
CA HIS A 50 -28.26 2.22 52.87
C HIS A 50 -29.59 2.76 53.38
N PHE A 51 -30.31 3.43 52.50
CA PHE A 51 -31.68 3.83 52.73
C PHE A 51 -32.66 2.84 52.10
N ARG A 52 -33.84 2.75 52.72
CA ARG A 52 -35.03 2.06 52.20
C ARG A 52 -36.21 3.01 52.26
N HIS A 53 -37.24 2.80 51.45
CA HIS A 53 -38.47 3.56 51.62
C HIS A 53 -39.13 3.24 52.97
N ALA A 54 -39.64 4.26 53.65
CA ALA A 54 -40.33 4.11 54.93
C ALA A 54 -41.62 3.26 54.81
N LYS A 55 -42.26 3.33 53.64
CA LYS A 55 -43.41 2.51 53.25
C LYS A 55 -43.07 1.78 51.96
N SER A 56 -43.66 0.61 51.73
CA SER A 56 -43.50 -0.10 50.46
C SER A 56 -43.86 0.82 49.30
N ASN A 57 -42.96 0.98 48.34
CA ASN A 57 -43.11 1.86 47.19
C ASN A 57 -42.34 1.28 46.01
N ASP A 58 -42.95 1.26 44.82
CA ASP A 58 -42.36 0.75 43.59
C ASP A 58 -41.48 1.84 42.94
N CYS A 59 -40.48 2.31 43.67
CA CYS A 59 -39.55 3.33 43.19
C CYS A 59 -38.29 2.69 42.63
N PHE A 60 -38.13 2.77 41.32
CA PHE A 60 -36.98 2.22 40.59
C PHE A 60 -35.84 3.23 40.41
N ASP A 61 -36.07 4.51 40.71
CA ASP A 61 -35.14 5.60 40.41
C ASP A 61 -34.30 6.09 41.60
N GLY A 62 -34.66 5.74 42.84
CA GLY A 62 -33.98 6.25 44.03
C GLY A 62 -32.47 6.01 44.02
N PHE A 63 -32.03 4.81 43.63
CA PHE A 63 -30.62 4.50 43.46
C PHE A 63 -29.98 5.37 42.38
N ARG A 64 -30.54 5.38 41.17
CA ARG A 64 -29.94 6.06 40.01
C ARG A 64 -29.87 7.56 40.22
N GLU A 65 -30.96 8.16 40.67
CA GLU A 65 -31.03 9.61 40.86
C GLU A 65 -30.16 10.07 42.04
N GLY A 66 -30.08 9.27 43.11
CA GLY A 66 -29.17 9.55 44.23
C GLY A 66 -27.71 9.57 43.79
N VAL A 67 -27.24 8.54 43.09
CA VAL A 67 -25.85 8.46 42.61
C VAL A 67 -25.55 9.58 41.60
N ARG A 68 -26.45 9.82 40.65
CA ARG A 68 -26.29 10.89 39.65
C ARG A 68 -26.16 12.26 40.31
N ARG A 69 -27.08 12.61 41.22
CA ARG A 69 -27.07 13.91 41.89
C ARG A 69 -25.88 14.08 42.83
N ALA A 70 -25.41 13.00 43.47
CA ALA A 70 -24.20 13.01 44.29
C ALA A 70 -22.95 13.27 43.44
N ALA A 71 -22.81 12.59 42.30
CA ALA A 71 -21.71 12.83 41.36
C ALA A 71 -21.74 14.25 40.78
N VAL A 72 -22.91 14.78 40.41
CA VAL A 72 -23.05 16.20 39.98
C VAL A 72 -22.70 17.18 41.11
N ALA A 73 -23.11 16.89 42.35
CA ALA A 73 -22.76 17.72 43.51
C ALA A 73 -21.24 17.77 43.70
N LEU A 74 -20.58 16.62 43.62
CA LEU A 74 -19.13 16.51 43.75
C LEU A 74 -18.39 17.26 42.65
N LEU A 75 -18.83 17.14 41.39
CA LEU A 75 -18.29 17.92 40.27
C LEU A 75 -18.41 19.43 40.53
N ALA A 76 -19.56 19.89 41.04
CA ALA A 76 -19.78 21.30 41.33
C ALA A 76 -18.96 21.81 42.53
N GLN A 77 -18.70 20.95 43.51
CA GLN A 77 -17.89 21.27 44.68
C GLN A 77 -16.40 21.35 44.32
N GLN A 78 -15.86 20.34 43.64
CA GLN A 78 -14.43 20.24 43.36
C GLN A 78 -14.02 21.05 42.13
N LYS A 79 -14.96 21.27 41.19
CA LYS A 79 -14.73 21.97 39.91
C LYS A 79 -13.54 21.44 39.11
N GLN A 80 -13.15 20.20 39.36
CA GLN A 80 -12.00 19.57 38.76
C GLN A 80 -12.40 18.17 38.32
N LEU A 81 -11.92 17.73 37.16
CA LEU A 81 -11.97 16.32 36.79
C LEU A 81 -10.87 15.95 35.79
N MET A 82 -10.60 14.66 35.67
CA MET A 82 -9.78 14.10 34.61
C MET A 82 -10.57 13.98 33.31
N LEU A 83 -10.03 14.49 32.22
CA LEU A 83 -10.54 14.27 30.86
C LEU A 83 -10.08 12.90 30.32
N PRO A 84 -10.90 12.22 29.50
CA PRO A 84 -10.50 10.95 28.89
C PRO A 84 -9.32 11.11 27.93
N ALA A 85 -8.55 10.03 27.75
CA ALA A 85 -7.66 9.91 26.60
C ALA A 85 -8.46 9.90 25.29
N LEU A 86 -7.81 10.30 24.20
CA LEU A 86 -8.29 10.03 22.84
C LEU A 86 -7.13 9.45 22.05
N THR A 87 -7.32 8.28 21.46
CA THR A 87 -6.32 7.64 20.61
C THR A 87 -6.98 7.18 19.32
N GLU A 88 -6.61 7.79 18.23
CA GLU A 88 -7.20 7.53 16.91
C GLU A 88 -6.11 7.46 15.85
N THR A 89 -6.33 6.68 14.80
CA THR A 89 -5.38 6.58 13.68
C THR A 89 -6.04 7.06 12.40
N VAL A 90 -5.49 8.12 11.82
CA VAL A 90 -5.91 8.64 10.52
C VAL A 90 -5.20 7.89 9.42
N ARG A 91 -5.96 7.50 8.39
CA ARG A 91 -5.47 6.70 7.27
C ARG A 91 -5.86 7.33 5.94
N VAL A 92 -4.91 7.43 5.01
CA VAL A 92 -5.14 7.91 3.65
C VAL A 92 -4.40 7.00 2.68
N ALA A 93 -5.10 6.48 1.67
CA ALA A 93 -4.50 5.68 0.61
C ALA A 93 -3.99 6.56 -0.53
N THR A 94 -2.83 6.20 -1.08
CA THR A 94 -2.33 6.70 -2.38
C THR A 94 -3.01 5.96 -3.54
N GLN A 95 -2.87 6.45 -4.76
CA GLN A 95 -3.41 5.82 -5.97
C GLN A 95 -2.71 4.50 -6.31
N GLU A 96 -1.43 4.36 -5.93
CA GLU A 96 -0.67 3.11 -6.05
C GLU A 96 -1.01 2.07 -4.95
N GLY A 97 -1.92 2.40 -4.03
CA GLY A 97 -2.38 1.51 -2.96
C GLY A 97 -1.54 1.53 -1.69
N ARG A 98 -0.46 2.32 -1.63
CA ARG A 98 0.28 2.56 -0.38
C ARG A 98 -0.59 3.28 0.64
N LEU A 99 -0.64 2.75 1.86
CA LEU A 99 -1.40 3.32 2.98
C LEU A 99 -0.52 4.24 3.84
N LEU A 100 -0.92 5.50 3.98
CA LEU A 100 -0.31 6.45 4.90
C LEU A 100 -1.11 6.48 6.19
N GLU A 101 -0.42 6.35 7.33
CA GLU A 101 -1.04 6.33 8.65
C GLU A 101 -0.37 7.31 9.59
N GLN A 102 -1.16 8.02 10.40
CA GLN A 102 -0.65 8.84 11.49
C GLN A 102 -1.57 8.75 12.71
N LYS A 103 -0.96 8.49 13.87
CA LYS A 103 -1.64 8.41 15.15
C LYS A 103 -1.88 9.81 15.72
N VAL A 104 -3.09 10.04 16.23
CA VAL A 104 -3.51 11.23 16.97
C VAL A 104 -3.79 10.83 18.41
N GLU A 105 -3.04 11.41 19.34
CA GLU A 105 -3.16 11.11 20.76
C GLU A 105 -3.44 12.38 21.58
N LEU A 106 -4.46 12.30 22.44
CA LEU A 106 -4.65 13.19 23.58
C LEU A 106 -4.51 12.36 24.85
N GLN A 107 -3.55 12.74 25.69
CA GLN A 107 -3.36 12.11 26.99
C GLN A 107 -4.47 12.53 27.97
N PRO A 108 -4.84 11.67 28.92
CA PRO A 108 -5.70 12.07 30.04
C PRO A 108 -5.10 13.28 30.76
N VAL A 109 -5.92 14.26 31.09
CA VAL A 109 -5.46 15.48 31.75
C VAL A 109 -6.48 15.93 32.78
N ILE A 110 -6.01 16.31 33.96
CA ILE A 110 -6.85 16.94 34.96
C ILE A 110 -7.12 18.38 34.52
N THR A 111 -8.40 18.76 34.46
CA THR A 111 -8.85 20.10 34.13
C THR A 111 -9.62 20.72 35.27
N THR A 112 -9.55 22.04 35.39
CA THR A 112 -10.27 22.84 36.37
C THR A 112 -11.26 23.77 35.68
N ALA A 113 -12.48 23.84 36.17
CA ALA A 113 -13.54 24.71 35.69
C ALA A 113 -13.70 25.94 36.60
N ASP A 114 -14.11 27.06 36.01
CA ASP A 114 -14.47 28.28 36.74
C ASP A 114 -15.79 28.08 37.48
N THR A 115 -16.77 27.51 36.77
CA THR A 115 -18.11 27.19 37.27
C THR A 115 -18.62 25.86 36.74
N VAL A 116 -19.59 25.30 37.46
CA VAL A 116 -20.28 24.06 37.10
C VAL A 116 -21.78 24.30 37.23
N GLU A 117 -22.48 24.25 36.09
CA GLU A 117 -23.93 24.30 36.06
C GLU A 117 -24.50 22.88 36.20
N ARG A 118 -25.49 22.72 37.07
CA ARG A 118 -26.08 21.42 37.42
C ARG A 118 -27.37 21.22 36.65
N PHE A 119 -27.50 20.07 35.99
CA PHE A 119 -28.74 19.63 35.35
C PHE A 119 -29.33 20.60 34.31
N VAL A 120 -28.49 21.05 33.39
CA VAL A 120 -28.77 22.07 32.37
C VAL A 120 -29.66 21.53 31.25
N ASP A 121 -30.63 22.34 30.82
CA ASP A 121 -31.43 22.07 29.62
C ASP A 121 -30.61 22.38 28.36
N LEU A 122 -30.44 21.39 27.50
CA LEU A 122 -29.70 21.48 26.23
C LEU A 122 -30.66 21.37 25.03
N GLY A 123 -31.95 21.70 25.23
CA GLY A 123 -33.02 21.60 24.25
C GLY A 123 -33.70 20.25 24.28
N ASN A 124 -33.25 19.31 23.44
CA ASN A 124 -33.89 17.99 23.32
C ASN A 124 -33.46 17.00 24.42
N LEU A 125 -32.46 17.36 25.22
CA LEU A 125 -32.01 16.56 26.35
C LEU A 125 -31.53 17.44 27.49
N ARG A 126 -31.44 16.84 28.69
CA ARG A 126 -30.89 17.47 29.88
C ARG A 126 -29.46 16.98 30.11
N GLY A 127 -28.47 17.87 30.08
CA GLY A 127 -27.10 17.59 30.54
C GLY A 127 -27.08 17.38 32.05
N HIS A 128 -26.20 16.52 32.58
CA HIS A 128 -26.14 16.31 34.03
C HIS A 128 -25.29 17.39 34.71
N ALA A 129 -24.16 17.75 34.09
CA ALA A 129 -23.37 18.92 34.45
C ALA A 129 -22.82 19.58 33.20
N VAL A 130 -22.63 20.90 33.26
CA VAL A 130 -21.87 21.66 32.25
C VAL A 130 -20.76 22.40 32.98
N LEU A 131 -19.52 22.11 32.59
CA LEU A 131 -18.34 22.79 33.11
C LEU A 131 -17.99 23.95 32.20
N HIS A 132 -17.74 25.10 32.80
CA HIS A 132 -17.34 26.30 32.10
C HIS A 132 -15.89 26.60 32.46
N GLN A 133 -15.05 26.75 31.45
CA GLN A 133 -13.66 27.14 31.61
C GLN A 133 -13.35 28.18 30.53
N SER A 134 -13.20 29.44 30.95
CA SER A 134 -13.07 30.58 30.05
C SER A 134 -14.21 30.64 29.02
N ASP A 135 -13.91 30.53 27.72
CA ASP A 135 -14.87 30.54 26.62
C ASP A 135 -15.39 29.15 26.24
N ARG A 136 -14.98 28.10 26.97
CA ARG A 136 -15.26 26.71 26.63
C ARG A 136 -16.24 26.07 27.59
N GLN A 137 -17.04 25.17 27.03
CA GLN A 137 -17.97 24.34 27.78
C GLN A 137 -17.66 22.87 27.55
N LEU A 138 -17.80 22.09 28.62
CA LEU A 138 -17.76 20.63 28.60
C LEU A 138 -19.05 20.08 29.22
N ILE A 139 -19.81 19.37 28.41
CA ILE A 139 -21.06 18.73 28.82
C ILE A 139 -20.73 17.35 29.38
N ILE A 140 -21.21 17.07 30.60
CA ILE A 140 -20.99 15.80 31.28
C ILE A 140 -22.31 15.03 31.39
N ARG A 141 -22.25 13.78 30.95
CA ARG A 141 -23.25 12.75 31.18
C ARG A 141 -22.74 11.79 32.25
N ILE A 142 -23.64 11.33 33.10
CA ILE A 142 -23.38 10.31 34.13
C ILE A 142 -24.22 9.09 33.78
N LYS A 143 -23.57 7.99 33.48
CA LYS A 143 -24.21 6.73 33.12
C LYS A 143 -24.21 5.77 34.29
N LEU A 144 -25.36 5.13 34.48
CA LEU A 144 -25.65 4.23 35.61
C LEU A 144 -26.30 2.93 35.15
N SER A 145 -26.28 2.66 33.85
CA SER A 145 -26.82 1.44 33.27
C SER A 145 -26.02 1.01 32.05
N ALA A 146 -25.90 -0.29 31.83
CA ALA A 146 -25.31 -0.85 30.61
C ALA A 146 -26.18 -0.64 29.36
N ARG A 147 -27.42 -0.15 29.51
CA ARG A 147 -28.32 0.09 28.38
C ARG A 147 -27.75 1.16 27.45
N MET A 148 -27.69 0.84 26.16
CA MET A 148 -27.30 1.78 25.12
C MET A 148 -28.43 2.79 24.84
N GLU A 149 -28.09 4.07 24.83
CA GLU A 149 -29.01 5.20 24.55
C GLU A 149 -28.60 5.93 23.27
N HIS A 150 -28.55 5.21 22.13
CA HIS A 150 -28.03 5.71 20.85
C HIS A 150 -28.52 7.12 20.46
N GLU A 151 -29.82 7.39 20.58
CA GLU A 151 -30.39 8.69 20.22
C GLU A 151 -29.82 9.83 21.09
N ARG A 152 -29.58 9.57 22.37
CA ARG A 152 -28.99 10.56 23.27
C ARG A 152 -27.52 10.84 22.97
N TYR A 153 -26.74 9.81 22.61
CA TYR A 153 -25.36 10.00 22.18
C TYR A 153 -25.32 10.82 20.89
N ARG A 154 -26.16 10.48 19.90
CA ARG A 154 -26.29 11.25 18.66
C ARG A 154 -26.62 12.73 18.91
N GLN A 155 -27.55 13.02 19.82
CA GLN A 155 -27.89 14.40 20.16
C GLN A 155 -26.72 15.14 20.83
N LEU A 156 -25.99 14.49 21.75
CA LEU A 156 -24.80 15.05 22.40
C LEU A 156 -23.64 15.28 21.43
N GLU A 157 -23.45 14.39 20.45
CA GLU A 157 -22.48 14.55 19.36
C GLU A 157 -22.85 15.73 18.45
N GLY A 158 -24.14 16.00 18.25
CA GLY A 158 -24.63 17.13 17.45
C GLY A 158 -24.40 18.52 18.07
N LEU A 159 -24.09 18.61 19.37
CA LEU A 159 -23.91 19.89 20.06
C LEU A 159 -22.58 20.56 19.74
N LYS A 160 -22.53 21.90 19.75
CA LYS A 160 -21.32 22.70 19.45
C LYS A 160 -20.21 22.63 20.51
N HIS A 161 -20.42 21.90 21.60
CA HIS A 161 -19.50 21.83 22.73
C HIS A 161 -18.99 20.40 22.91
N SER A 162 -17.79 20.25 23.51
CA SER A 162 -17.28 18.93 23.85
C SER A 162 -18.21 18.27 24.86
N SER A 163 -18.33 16.95 24.77
CA SER A 163 -19.15 16.17 25.68
C SER A 163 -18.46 14.88 26.07
N MET A 164 -18.63 14.49 27.32
CA MET A 164 -18.07 13.25 27.85
C MET A 164 -19.04 12.52 28.75
N GLU A 165 -18.79 11.24 28.91
CA GLU A 165 -19.49 10.37 29.84
C GLU A 165 -18.58 10.02 31.01
N ILE A 166 -19.17 10.01 32.21
CA ILE A 166 -18.67 9.33 33.39
C ILE A 166 -19.59 8.13 33.64
N ASP A 167 -19.07 6.94 33.37
CA ASP A 167 -19.75 5.68 33.52
C ASP A 167 -19.49 5.07 34.90
N LEU A 168 -20.53 5.11 35.73
CA LEU A 168 -20.53 4.62 37.11
C LEU A 168 -21.37 3.35 37.26
N HIS A 169 -21.83 2.72 36.17
CA HIS A 169 -22.77 1.60 36.25
C HIS A 169 -22.17 0.32 36.86
N HIS A 170 -20.84 0.21 36.88
CA HIS A 170 -20.12 -0.91 37.48
C HIS A 170 -19.80 -0.71 38.96
N LEU A 171 -20.03 0.48 39.53
CA LEU A 171 -19.75 0.71 40.94
C LEU A 171 -20.67 -0.11 41.83
N THR A 172 -20.08 -0.79 42.80
CA THR A 172 -20.85 -1.48 43.84
C THR A 172 -21.38 -0.50 44.88
N LEU A 173 -22.35 -0.94 45.68
CA LEU A 173 -22.92 -0.12 46.74
C LEU A 173 -21.87 0.25 47.82
N GLU A 174 -20.90 -0.64 48.06
CA GLU A 174 -19.75 -0.45 48.94
C GLU A 174 -18.89 0.72 48.42
N GLN A 175 -18.51 0.69 47.14
CA GLN A 175 -17.68 1.73 46.52
C GLN A 175 -18.40 3.09 46.48
N ILE A 176 -19.71 3.11 46.29
CA ILE A 176 -20.52 4.34 46.31
C ILE A 176 -20.59 4.92 47.74
N ASN A 177 -20.69 4.06 48.75
CA ASN A 177 -20.75 4.48 50.14
C ASN A 177 -19.39 4.90 50.71
N ASP A 178 -18.27 4.42 50.16
CA ASP A 178 -16.95 4.91 50.55
C ASP A 178 -16.66 6.27 49.89
N PRO A 179 -16.48 7.36 50.67
CA PRO A 179 -16.32 8.70 50.10
C PRO A 179 -15.11 8.81 49.16
N ALA A 180 -13.98 8.21 49.53
CA ALA A 180 -12.75 8.28 48.74
C ALA A 180 -12.86 7.50 47.42
N SER A 181 -13.42 6.28 47.47
CA SER A 181 -13.67 5.47 46.27
C SER A 181 -14.65 6.14 45.31
N PHE A 182 -15.75 6.69 45.84
CA PHE A 182 -16.72 7.41 45.02
C PHE A 182 -16.12 8.67 44.40
N GLU A 183 -15.35 9.44 45.18
CA GLU A 183 -14.65 10.62 44.67
C GLU A 183 -13.67 10.28 43.56
N HIS A 184 -12.85 9.25 43.77
CA HIS A 184 -11.92 8.76 42.77
C HIS A 184 -12.63 8.34 41.49
N ALA A 185 -13.69 7.53 41.59
CA ALA A 185 -14.44 7.04 40.43
C ALA A 185 -15.07 8.18 39.60
N VAL A 186 -15.58 9.23 40.25
CA VAL A 186 -16.21 10.37 39.57
C VAL A 186 -15.13 11.27 38.94
N LEU A 187 -14.12 11.67 39.71
CA LEU A 187 -13.22 12.75 39.30
C LEU A 187 -11.95 12.29 38.60
N TYR A 188 -11.40 11.13 38.94
CA TYR A 188 -10.01 10.79 38.60
C TYR A 188 -9.82 9.44 37.90
N ASP A 189 -10.73 8.48 38.07
CA ASP A 189 -10.57 7.14 37.50
C ASP A 189 -10.62 7.17 35.96
N PRO A 190 -9.53 6.87 35.24
CA PRO A 190 -9.52 6.90 33.77
C PRO A 190 -10.44 5.85 33.13
N THR A 191 -10.81 4.79 33.85
CA THR A 191 -11.64 3.70 33.32
C THR A 191 -13.14 4.04 33.28
N THR A 192 -13.57 5.03 34.07
CA THR A 192 -14.97 5.46 34.10
C THR A 192 -15.28 6.52 33.06
N ARG A 193 -14.32 7.04 32.29
CA ARG A 193 -14.54 8.23 31.47
C ARG A 193 -14.31 8.00 29.99
N HIS A 194 -15.23 8.49 29.18
CA HIS A 194 -15.21 8.31 27.73
C HIS A 194 -15.61 9.61 27.03
N TRP A 195 -14.94 9.95 25.93
CA TRP A 195 -15.41 11.02 25.06
C TRP A 195 -16.70 10.57 24.38
N ILE A 196 -17.73 11.42 24.45
CA ILE A 196 -18.86 11.35 23.52
C ILE A 196 -18.50 12.18 22.29
N ARG A 197 -17.99 13.39 22.53
CA ARG A 197 -17.44 14.28 21.51
C ARG A 197 -16.25 15.06 22.02
N SER A 198 -15.16 15.07 21.26
CA SER A 198 -13.98 15.91 21.54
C SER A 198 -13.71 16.86 20.39
N ILE A 199 -14.10 18.13 20.51
CA ILE A 199 -13.85 19.15 19.47
C ILE A 199 -12.35 19.32 19.20
N ARG A 200 -11.53 19.23 20.25
CA ARG A 200 -10.06 19.24 20.12
C ARG A 200 -9.58 18.01 19.35
N GLY A 201 -10.11 16.83 19.66
CA GLY A 201 -9.82 15.60 18.95
C GLY A 201 -10.18 15.67 17.47
N GLU A 202 -11.42 16.05 17.16
CA GLU A 202 -11.91 16.27 15.79
C GLU A 202 -11.01 17.21 15.00
N ARG A 203 -10.65 18.37 15.56
CA ARG A 203 -9.77 19.33 14.90
C ARG A 203 -8.40 18.72 14.59
N LEU A 204 -7.81 17.96 15.52
CA LEU A 204 -6.52 17.29 15.30
C LEU A 204 -6.62 16.19 14.23
N LEU A 205 -7.72 15.44 14.21
CA LEU A 205 -7.99 14.44 13.18
C LEU A 205 -8.11 15.08 11.80
N THR A 206 -8.88 16.16 11.67
CA THR A 206 -9.01 16.90 10.41
C THR A 206 -7.67 17.46 9.92
N ILE A 207 -6.88 18.09 10.81
CA ILE A 207 -5.55 18.62 10.44
C ILE A 207 -4.62 17.49 9.98
N THR A 208 -4.63 16.37 10.69
CA THR A 208 -3.80 15.21 10.36
C THR A 208 -4.23 14.59 9.03
N GLU A 209 -5.53 14.46 8.78
CA GLU A 209 -6.08 13.98 7.52
C GLU A 209 -5.71 14.89 6.35
N GLN A 210 -5.83 16.21 6.51
CA GLN A 210 -5.40 17.18 5.51
C GLN A 210 -3.92 17.05 5.17
N ARG A 211 -3.05 16.89 6.19
CA ARG A 211 -1.61 16.67 5.99
C ARG A 211 -1.34 15.38 5.23
N LEU A 212 -1.98 14.27 5.60
CA LEU A 212 -1.80 13.00 4.90
C LEU A 212 -2.33 13.05 3.46
N ARG A 213 -3.43 13.76 3.21
CA ARG A 213 -3.93 13.99 1.85
C ARG A 213 -2.96 14.79 0.98
N LEU A 214 -2.33 15.83 1.53
CA LEU A 214 -1.29 16.58 0.82
C LEU A 214 -0.11 15.68 0.46
N LEU A 215 0.41 14.92 1.43
CA LEU A 215 1.49 13.96 1.19
C LEU A 215 1.09 12.88 0.17
N ALA A 216 -0.13 12.35 0.22
CA ALA A 216 -0.63 11.41 -0.77
C ALA A 216 -0.69 12.04 -2.16
N SER A 217 -1.10 13.29 -2.28
CA SER A 217 -1.13 14.02 -3.55
C SER A 217 0.27 14.19 -4.15
N GLU A 218 1.27 14.52 -3.33
CA GLU A 218 2.66 14.63 -3.76
C GLU A 218 3.22 13.29 -4.27
N LEU A 219 2.98 12.22 -3.52
CA LEU A 219 3.39 10.86 -3.91
C LEU A 219 2.68 10.40 -5.19
N ASN A 220 1.38 10.69 -5.32
CA ASN A 220 0.63 10.36 -6.53
C ASN A 220 1.20 11.10 -7.76
N ALA A 221 1.56 12.38 -7.62
CA ALA A 221 2.15 13.15 -8.71
C ALA A 221 3.50 12.58 -9.18
N GLN A 222 4.37 12.18 -8.23
CA GLN A 222 5.63 11.50 -8.54
C GLN A 222 5.39 10.15 -9.23
N TRP A 223 4.46 9.35 -8.70
CA TRP A 223 4.09 8.07 -9.29
C TRP A 223 3.59 8.22 -10.74
N HIS A 224 2.72 9.19 -11.01
CA HIS A 224 2.26 9.48 -12.37
C HIS A 224 3.41 9.85 -13.31
N LEU A 225 4.34 10.69 -12.87
CA LEU A 225 5.51 11.05 -13.67
C LEU A 225 6.33 9.79 -14.03
N GLU A 226 6.63 8.95 -13.03
CA GLU A 226 7.35 7.70 -13.27
C GLU A 226 6.62 6.75 -14.23
N GLN A 227 5.29 6.63 -14.13
CA GLN A 227 4.52 5.80 -15.06
C GLN A 227 4.61 6.35 -16.48
N THR A 228 4.46 7.66 -16.66
CA THR A 228 4.56 8.29 -17.99
C THR A 228 5.94 8.12 -18.61
N GLU A 229 7.01 8.22 -17.81
CA GLU A 229 8.38 7.99 -18.27
C GLU A 229 8.62 6.53 -18.67
N ARG A 230 8.11 5.58 -17.87
CA ARG A 230 8.20 4.14 -18.18
C ARG A 230 7.47 3.79 -19.47
N GLU A 231 6.24 4.28 -19.64
CA GLU A 231 5.46 4.08 -20.86
C GLU A 231 6.13 4.69 -22.09
N ALA A 232 6.72 5.89 -21.95
CA ALA A 232 7.45 6.54 -23.03
C ALA A 232 8.72 5.77 -23.41
N ALA A 233 9.47 5.28 -22.43
CA ALA A 233 10.66 4.47 -22.64
C ALA A 233 10.33 3.12 -23.32
N GLU A 234 9.24 2.47 -22.91
CA GLU A 234 8.76 1.23 -23.54
C GLU A 234 8.35 1.46 -24.99
N LYS A 235 7.56 2.51 -25.26
CA LYS A 235 7.19 2.90 -26.64
C LYS A 235 8.42 3.22 -27.49
N ALA A 236 9.39 3.94 -26.95
CA ALA A 236 10.62 4.27 -27.67
C ALA A 236 11.46 3.02 -27.98
N ARG A 237 11.56 2.08 -27.03
CA ARG A 237 12.24 0.80 -27.25
C ARG A 237 11.54 -0.02 -28.34
N GLN A 238 10.22 -0.08 -28.31
CA GLN A 238 9.45 -0.81 -29.31
C GLN A 238 9.64 -0.18 -30.70
N ALA A 239 9.56 1.15 -30.81
CA ALA A 239 9.81 1.86 -32.07
C ALA A 239 11.24 1.64 -32.61
N ALA A 240 12.25 1.58 -31.72
CA ALA A 240 13.62 1.28 -32.12
C ALA A 240 13.78 -0.15 -32.69
N LEU A 241 13.17 -1.14 -32.03
CA LEU A 241 13.16 -2.52 -32.53
C LEU A 241 12.41 -2.66 -33.86
N ASP A 242 11.28 -1.96 -34.01
CA ASP A 242 10.50 -1.99 -35.25
C ASP A 242 11.26 -1.30 -36.40
N LYS A 243 12.00 -0.23 -36.09
CA LYS A 243 12.92 0.42 -37.04
C LYS A 243 14.05 -0.52 -37.46
N GLU A 244 14.74 -1.16 -36.52
CA GLU A 244 15.83 -2.11 -36.81
C GLU A 244 15.34 -3.28 -37.68
N LYS A 245 14.15 -3.83 -37.39
CA LYS A 245 13.53 -4.87 -38.21
C LYS A 245 13.20 -4.38 -39.61
N ALA A 246 12.67 -3.16 -39.76
CA ALA A 246 12.35 -2.58 -41.06
C ALA A 246 13.64 -2.36 -41.89
N GLU A 247 14.72 -1.90 -41.27
CA GLU A 247 16.03 -1.75 -41.91
C GLU A 247 16.60 -3.10 -42.36
N LEU A 248 16.55 -4.13 -41.49
CA LEU A 248 16.99 -5.48 -41.82
C LEU A 248 16.16 -6.09 -42.95
N GLN A 249 14.84 -5.89 -42.94
CA GLN A 249 13.93 -6.38 -43.98
C GLN A 249 14.25 -5.74 -45.33
N LEU A 250 14.43 -4.42 -45.36
CA LEU A 250 14.82 -3.70 -46.58
C LEU A 250 16.17 -4.18 -47.11
N ALA A 251 17.15 -4.42 -46.23
CA ALA A 251 18.46 -4.95 -46.60
C ALA A 251 18.36 -6.37 -47.17
N LEU A 252 17.51 -7.22 -46.57
CA LEU A 252 17.25 -8.58 -47.07
C LEU A 252 16.57 -8.54 -48.44
N GLU A 253 15.57 -7.69 -48.64
CA GLU A 253 14.88 -7.51 -49.94
C GLU A 253 15.86 -7.05 -51.03
N ALA A 254 16.69 -6.05 -50.73
CA ALA A 254 17.74 -5.59 -51.64
C ALA A 254 18.76 -6.70 -51.96
N HIS A 255 19.16 -7.49 -50.96
CA HIS A 255 20.05 -8.64 -51.17
C HIS A 255 19.40 -9.72 -52.04
N ARG A 256 18.13 -10.06 -51.78
CA ARG A 256 17.37 -11.03 -52.58
C ARG A 256 17.24 -10.59 -54.04
N ALA A 257 16.99 -9.29 -54.29
CA ALA A 257 16.95 -8.75 -55.65
C ALA A 257 18.30 -8.93 -56.37
N ARG A 258 19.44 -8.69 -55.68
CA ARG A 258 20.77 -8.95 -56.25
C ARG A 258 21.01 -10.43 -56.52
N GLN A 259 20.60 -11.32 -55.62
CA GLN A 259 20.74 -12.76 -55.84
C GLN A 259 19.99 -13.23 -57.08
N ILE A 260 18.79 -12.70 -57.34
CA ILE A 260 18.02 -13.01 -58.54
C ILE A 260 18.79 -12.55 -59.79
N GLN A 261 19.28 -11.30 -59.80
CA GLN A 261 20.07 -10.78 -60.91
C GLN A 261 21.33 -11.62 -61.19
N MET A 262 22.08 -12.01 -60.15
CA MET A 262 23.26 -12.86 -60.31
C MET A 262 22.90 -14.28 -60.76
N ALA A 263 21.78 -14.82 -60.30
CA ALA A 263 21.32 -16.16 -60.69
C ALA A 263 20.88 -16.23 -62.15
N ASP A 264 20.40 -15.13 -62.75
CA ASP A 264 20.14 -15.05 -64.19
C ASP A 264 21.43 -15.20 -65.02
N GLU A 265 22.56 -14.73 -64.50
CA GLU A 265 23.88 -14.82 -65.14
C GLU A 265 24.58 -16.17 -64.87
N GLN A 266 24.50 -16.68 -63.64
CA GLN A 266 25.21 -17.89 -63.19
C GLN A 266 24.32 -18.84 -62.37
N PRO A 267 23.28 -19.44 -62.98
CA PRO A 267 22.32 -20.27 -62.25
C PRO A 267 22.98 -21.54 -61.69
N ALA A 268 22.57 -21.93 -60.49
CA ALA A 268 22.93 -23.24 -59.98
C ALA A 268 22.30 -24.36 -60.82
N THR A 269 23.04 -25.44 -61.02
CA THR A 269 22.64 -26.59 -61.82
C THR A 269 22.04 -27.71 -60.96
N GLU A 270 21.41 -28.72 -61.57
CA GLU A 270 20.94 -29.90 -60.84
C GLU A 270 22.09 -30.67 -60.16
N GLN A 271 23.28 -30.67 -60.76
CA GLN A 271 24.47 -31.33 -60.21
C GLN A 271 24.93 -30.67 -58.90
N ASP A 272 24.82 -29.34 -58.82
CA ASP A 272 25.13 -28.54 -57.62
C ASP A 272 24.17 -28.87 -56.45
N ASN A 273 23.01 -29.47 -56.74
CA ASN A 273 21.99 -29.87 -55.77
C ASN A 273 22.02 -31.37 -55.48
N THR A 274 23.22 -31.95 -55.46
CA THR A 274 23.48 -33.30 -54.97
C THR A 274 24.44 -33.25 -53.78
N VAL A 275 24.47 -34.30 -52.94
CA VAL A 275 25.43 -34.35 -51.81
C VAL A 275 26.87 -34.23 -52.29
N GLN A 276 27.19 -34.83 -53.43
CA GLN A 276 28.52 -34.75 -54.05
C GLN A 276 28.80 -33.34 -54.58
N GLY A 277 27.88 -32.73 -55.34
CA GLY A 277 28.05 -31.37 -55.83
C GLY A 277 28.16 -30.33 -54.70
N ARG A 278 27.40 -30.50 -53.61
CA ARG A 278 27.59 -29.66 -52.41
C ARG A 278 28.96 -29.85 -51.77
N ALA A 279 29.49 -31.07 -51.72
CA ALA A 279 30.83 -31.31 -51.18
C ALA A 279 31.91 -30.61 -52.01
N GLU A 280 31.76 -30.61 -53.34
CA GLU A 280 32.64 -29.89 -54.27
C GLU A 280 32.55 -28.38 -54.08
N LEU A 281 31.36 -27.80 -54.15
CA LEU A 281 31.20 -26.34 -54.02
C LEU A 281 31.59 -25.81 -52.62
N ILE A 282 31.32 -26.56 -51.54
CA ILE A 282 31.79 -26.19 -50.20
C ILE A 282 33.32 -26.18 -50.17
N ALA A 283 33.97 -27.19 -50.74
CA ALA A 283 35.43 -27.25 -50.80
C ALA A 283 36.01 -26.10 -51.64
N GLU A 284 35.40 -25.81 -52.79
CA GLU A 284 35.85 -24.75 -53.69
C GLU A 284 35.71 -23.37 -53.07
N THR A 285 34.59 -23.08 -52.39
CA THR A 285 34.44 -21.81 -51.67
C THR A 285 35.42 -21.67 -50.50
N MET A 286 35.84 -22.75 -49.86
CA MET A 286 36.94 -22.73 -48.87
C MET A 286 38.29 -22.38 -49.50
N LEU A 287 38.59 -22.91 -50.68
CA LEU A 287 39.83 -22.58 -51.40
C LEU A 287 39.81 -21.13 -51.89
N THR A 288 38.67 -20.69 -52.44
CA THR A 288 38.45 -19.31 -52.90
C THR A 288 38.65 -18.32 -51.76
N ALA A 289 38.10 -18.61 -50.57
CA ALA A 289 38.27 -17.75 -49.40
C ALA A 289 39.74 -17.57 -48.97
N LEU A 290 40.57 -18.62 -49.09
CA LEU A 290 42.01 -18.52 -48.82
C LEU A 290 42.74 -17.69 -49.87
N GLN A 291 42.35 -17.81 -51.14
CA GLN A 291 43.00 -17.16 -52.27
C GLN A 291 42.60 -15.69 -52.43
N ALA A 292 41.30 -15.41 -52.33
CA ALA A 292 40.72 -14.11 -52.68
C ALA A 292 40.35 -13.26 -51.46
N TRP A 293 40.06 -13.88 -50.31
CA TRP A 293 39.54 -13.18 -49.12
C TRP A 293 40.49 -13.28 -47.92
N ASN A 294 41.78 -13.56 -48.18
CA ASN A 294 42.84 -13.64 -47.18
C ASN A 294 42.50 -14.59 -46.01
N GLY A 295 41.82 -15.69 -46.32
CA GLY A 295 41.36 -16.69 -45.36
C GLY A 295 40.17 -16.27 -44.49
N LYS A 296 39.56 -15.11 -44.73
CA LYS A 296 38.36 -14.64 -44.02
C LYS A 296 37.14 -14.78 -44.91
N ALA A 297 36.05 -15.31 -44.38
CA ALA A 297 34.80 -15.43 -45.12
C ALA A 297 33.61 -15.37 -44.17
N VAL A 298 32.40 -15.39 -44.72
CA VAL A 298 31.19 -15.72 -43.95
C VAL A 298 30.63 -17.06 -44.43
N GLU A 299 30.39 -17.99 -43.50
CA GLU A 299 29.78 -19.29 -43.77
C GLU A 299 28.27 -19.24 -43.56
N CYS A 300 27.50 -19.64 -44.57
CA CYS A 300 26.07 -19.84 -44.40
C CYS A 300 25.78 -21.10 -43.58
N ASN A 301 25.00 -20.98 -42.51
CA ASN A 301 24.61 -22.13 -41.67
C ASN A 301 23.62 -23.11 -42.34
N ALA A 302 22.97 -22.70 -43.44
CA ALA A 302 22.02 -23.53 -44.17
C ALA A 302 22.67 -24.29 -45.31
N CYS A 303 23.45 -23.61 -46.16
CA CYS A 303 24.07 -24.24 -47.34
C CYS A 303 25.56 -24.55 -47.17
N HIS A 304 26.20 -24.07 -46.10
CA HIS A 304 27.63 -24.27 -45.77
C HIS A 304 28.64 -23.71 -46.78
N LEU A 305 28.17 -22.98 -47.79
CA LEU A 305 29.04 -22.27 -48.72
C LEU A 305 29.58 -20.99 -48.09
N LEU A 306 30.79 -20.60 -48.52
CA LEU A 306 31.44 -19.38 -48.06
C LEU A 306 31.21 -18.23 -49.04
N SER A 307 30.77 -17.09 -48.51
CA SER A 307 30.64 -15.81 -49.23
C SER A 307 31.75 -14.85 -48.80
N PRO A 308 32.04 -13.79 -49.59
CA PRO A 308 32.98 -12.76 -49.20
C PRO A 308 32.63 -12.15 -47.83
N PRO A 309 33.65 -11.73 -47.04
CA PRO A 309 33.48 -11.36 -45.64
C PRO A 309 32.57 -10.15 -45.40
N GLU A 310 32.32 -9.33 -46.42
CA GLU A 310 31.44 -8.16 -46.36
C GLU A 310 29.94 -8.48 -46.43
N TYR A 311 29.55 -9.71 -46.81
CA TYR A 311 28.15 -10.07 -46.95
C TYR A 311 27.49 -10.39 -45.62
N SER A 312 26.32 -9.79 -45.39
CA SER A 312 25.48 -10.04 -44.21
C SER A 312 24.40 -11.10 -44.44
N PHE A 313 24.25 -11.58 -45.68
CA PHE A 313 23.30 -12.60 -46.09
C PHE A 313 23.97 -13.58 -47.05
N CYS A 314 23.47 -14.82 -47.12
CA CYS A 314 24.04 -15.84 -47.98
C CYS A 314 23.85 -15.47 -49.46
N LEU A 315 24.91 -15.55 -50.27
CA LEU A 315 24.85 -15.32 -51.71
C LEU A 315 24.15 -16.45 -52.49
N TYR A 316 24.27 -17.69 -52.02
CA TYR A 316 24.03 -18.86 -52.88
C TYR A 316 22.69 -19.57 -52.64
N CYS A 317 22.00 -19.33 -51.53
CA CYS A 317 20.73 -19.99 -51.23
C CYS A 317 19.67 -19.02 -50.70
N ASP A 318 18.42 -19.47 -50.74
CA ASP A 318 17.23 -18.73 -50.33
C ASP A 318 16.57 -19.21 -49.04
N ALA A 319 17.23 -20.12 -48.32
CA ALA A 319 16.71 -20.63 -47.06
C ALA A 319 16.34 -19.48 -46.10
N GLN A 320 15.06 -19.42 -45.71
CA GLN A 320 14.47 -18.32 -44.93
C GLN A 320 15.13 -18.12 -43.56
N THR A 321 15.66 -19.20 -42.97
CA THR A 321 16.33 -19.20 -41.67
C THR A 321 17.85 -19.14 -41.78
N SER A 322 18.38 -18.98 -42.99
CA SER A 322 19.83 -18.93 -43.19
C SER A 322 20.43 -17.69 -42.53
N LYS A 323 21.57 -17.91 -41.86
CA LYS A 323 22.43 -16.87 -41.29
C LYS A 323 23.84 -17.13 -41.74
N VAL A 324 24.60 -16.06 -41.94
CA VAL A 324 26.02 -16.15 -42.26
C VAL A 324 26.85 -15.84 -41.02
N ASN A 325 27.87 -16.63 -40.74
CA ASN A 325 28.75 -16.46 -39.59
C ASN A 325 30.18 -16.21 -40.07
N PRO A 326 30.90 -15.22 -39.52
CA PRO A 326 32.30 -15.01 -39.84
C PRO A 326 33.14 -16.24 -39.50
N VAL A 327 34.01 -16.64 -40.43
CA VAL A 327 34.95 -17.76 -40.26
C VAL A 327 36.34 -17.36 -40.73
N THR A 328 37.35 -17.88 -40.03
CA THR A 328 38.75 -17.79 -40.44
C THR A 328 39.23 -19.18 -40.80
N LEU A 329 39.73 -19.33 -42.02
CA LEU A 329 40.18 -20.58 -42.58
C LEU A 329 41.65 -20.83 -42.27
N SER A 330 41.98 -22.07 -41.96
CA SER A 330 43.34 -22.50 -41.68
C SER A 330 44.13 -22.69 -42.99
N PRO A 331 45.42 -22.30 -43.05
CA PRO A 331 46.22 -22.38 -44.27
C PRO A 331 46.52 -23.83 -44.73
N ASP A 332 46.26 -24.83 -43.88
CA ASP A 332 46.40 -26.26 -44.21
C ASP A 332 45.22 -26.83 -45.01
N ILE A 333 44.14 -26.05 -45.22
CA ILE A 333 42.95 -26.53 -45.93
C ILE A 333 43.28 -27.06 -47.32
N PRO A 334 44.12 -26.44 -48.18
CA PRO A 334 44.42 -26.98 -49.50
C PRO A 334 45.00 -28.40 -49.48
N SER A 335 45.86 -28.73 -48.51
CA SER A 335 46.46 -30.07 -48.38
C SER A 335 45.57 -31.08 -47.67
N THR A 336 44.51 -30.63 -46.99
CA THR A 336 43.62 -31.47 -46.17
C THR A 336 42.17 -31.52 -46.67
N ILE A 337 41.81 -30.75 -47.71
CA ILE A 337 40.42 -30.54 -48.13
C ILE A 337 39.68 -31.83 -48.46
N HIS A 338 40.32 -32.77 -49.17
CA HIS A 338 39.70 -34.06 -49.51
C HIS A 338 39.39 -34.91 -48.27
N LYS A 339 40.29 -34.92 -47.27
CA LYS A 339 40.05 -35.63 -46.00
C LYS A 339 38.94 -34.94 -45.20
N ARG A 340 38.93 -33.61 -45.18
CA ARG A 340 37.89 -32.81 -44.51
C ARG A 340 36.51 -33.07 -45.12
N MET A 341 36.38 -33.11 -46.44
CA MET A 341 35.09 -33.37 -47.10
C MET A 341 34.60 -34.81 -46.88
N ARG A 342 35.48 -35.81 -46.91
CA ARG A 342 35.11 -37.21 -46.62
C ARG A 342 34.55 -37.43 -45.22
N CYS A 343 34.99 -36.62 -44.25
CA CYS A 343 34.56 -36.72 -42.85
C CYS A 343 33.51 -35.67 -42.46
N SER A 344 33.04 -34.84 -43.40
CA SER A 344 32.15 -33.71 -43.11
C SER A 344 30.69 -34.10 -43.30
N ALA A 345 29.85 -33.75 -42.32
CA ALA A 345 28.39 -33.84 -42.45
C ALA A 345 27.78 -32.65 -43.21
N LYS A 346 28.57 -31.59 -43.47
CA LYS A 346 28.10 -30.33 -44.06
C LYS A 346 27.39 -30.50 -45.41
N PRO A 347 27.86 -31.33 -46.37
CA PRO A 347 27.16 -31.49 -47.65
C PRO A 347 25.76 -32.08 -47.50
N THR A 348 25.61 -33.11 -46.65
CA THR A 348 24.30 -33.73 -46.35
C THR A 348 23.38 -32.76 -45.61
N MET A 349 23.93 -32.01 -44.64
CA MET A 349 23.18 -30.97 -43.92
C MET A 349 22.76 -29.82 -44.85
N SER A 350 23.64 -29.43 -45.77
CA SER A 350 23.40 -28.41 -46.81
C SER A 350 22.20 -28.79 -47.67
N MET A 351 22.15 -30.04 -48.15
CA MET A 351 21.01 -30.55 -48.93
C MET A 351 19.70 -30.59 -48.13
N LYS A 352 19.76 -30.82 -46.82
CA LYS A 352 18.56 -30.84 -45.98
C LYS A 352 18.02 -29.44 -45.70
N ALA A 353 18.91 -28.49 -45.40
CA ALA A 353 18.52 -27.15 -44.96
C ALA A 353 18.36 -26.14 -46.13
N ALA A 354 19.06 -26.35 -47.24
CA ALA A 354 18.95 -25.57 -48.47
C ALA A 354 18.95 -26.50 -49.70
N PRO A 355 17.83 -27.20 -50.00
CA PRO A 355 17.75 -28.24 -51.03
C PRO A 355 18.10 -27.76 -52.44
N ARG A 356 17.95 -26.46 -52.71
CA ARG A 356 18.33 -25.81 -53.96
C ARG A 356 19.23 -24.61 -53.69
N LEU A 357 20.32 -24.49 -54.45
CA LEU A 357 21.05 -23.24 -54.58
C LEU A 357 20.37 -22.38 -55.65
N LEU A 358 20.46 -21.07 -55.49
CA LEU A 358 20.06 -20.10 -56.51
C LEU A 358 21.22 -19.82 -57.46
N LEU A 359 22.40 -19.58 -56.88
CA LEU A 359 23.60 -19.11 -57.57
C LEU A 359 24.70 -20.16 -57.42
N ARG A 360 25.40 -20.49 -58.52
CA ARG A 360 26.63 -21.25 -58.45
C ARG A 360 27.78 -20.31 -58.05
N PRO A 361 28.63 -20.66 -57.07
CA PRO A 361 29.83 -19.87 -56.77
C PRO A 361 30.67 -19.63 -58.01
N ASP A 362 31.12 -18.39 -58.21
CA ASP A 362 32.02 -18.07 -59.31
C ASP A 362 33.41 -18.63 -58.98
N LEU A 363 33.83 -19.63 -59.76
CA LEU A 363 35.10 -20.32 -59.63
C LEU A 363 36.21 -19.64 -60.44
N ALA A 364 35.92 -18.53 -61.11
CA ALA A 364 36.89 -17.76 -61.89
C ALA A 364 37.70 -16.80 -61.02
N VAL A 365 38.51 -17.35 -60.11
CA VAL A 365 39.80 -16.72 -59.75
C VAL A 365 40.89 -17.63 -60.32
N SER A 366 40.93 -17.72 -61.64
CA SER A 366 42.14 -18.14 -62.36
C SER A 366 42.89 -16.88 -62.78
N ALA A 367 44.09 -16.72 -62.20
CA ALA A 367 45.21 -15.94 -62.72
C ALA A 367 44.92 -14.53 -63.29
N SER A 368 44.96 -13.50 -62.44
CA SER A 368 45.50 -12.20 -62.87
C SER A 368 46.24 -11.55 -61.70
N ALA A 369 47.57 -11.65 -61.72
CA ALA A 369 48.43 -10.87 -60.85
C ALA A 369 48.25 -9.37 -61.17
N PRO A 370 47.98 -8.50 -60.19
CA PRO A 370 48.14 -7.08 -60.40
C PRO A 370 49.63 -6.79 -60.53
N THR A 371 50.01 -6.35 -61.73
CA THR A 371 51.31 -5.76 -62.03
C THR A 371 51.45 -4.50 -61.19
N THR A 372 52.41 -4.51 -60.27
CA THR A 372 52.80 -3.34 -59.48
C THR A 372 53.37 -2.27 -60.41
N PRO A 373 52.83 -1.03 -60.45
CA PRO A 373 53.59 0.10 -60.94
C PRO A 373 54.55 0.56 -59.84
N THR A 374 55.82 0.58 -60.20
CA THR A 374 56.94 1.20 -59.50
C THR A 374 56.62 2.64 -59.10
N SER A 375 56.82 2.98 -57.82
CA SER A 375 57.09 4.34 -57.32
C SER A 375 58.02 4.15 -56.11
N GLN A 376 59.35 4.23 -56.30
CA GLN A 376 60.17 5.45 -56.22
C GLN A 376 59.85 6.34 -55.01
N GLU A 377 60.76 6.23 -54.03
CA GLU A 377 61.41 7.31 -53.28
C GLU A 377 60.59 8.56 -52.95
N ASP A 378 60.33 8.79 -51.66
CA ASP A 378 61.04 9.87 -50.96
C ASP A 378 60.70 9.91 -49.46
N ALA A 379 61.75 9.86 -48.66
CA ALA A 379 61.88 10.51 -47.36
C ALA A 379 63.20 11.30 -47.44
N PRO A 380 63.49 12.33 -46.61
CA PRO A 380 62.72 12.87 -45.48
C PRO A 380 62.64 14.41 -45.43
N GLN A 381 61.79 14.94 -44.54
CA GLN A 381 62.19 15.94 -43.53
C GLN A 381 61.21 15.95 -42.36
#